data_AF-A0A1R2CYY0-F1
#
_entry.id   AF-A0A1R2CYY0-F1
#
_cell.length_a   1.000
_cell.length_b   1.000
_cell.length_c   1.000
_cell.angle_alpha   90.00
_cell.angle_beta   90.00
_cell.angle_gamma   90.00
#
_symmetry.space_group_name_H-M   'P 1'
#
loop_
_entity.id
_entity.type
_entity.pdbx_description
1 polymer ?
#
loop_
_entity_poly.entity_id
_entity_poly.type
_entity_poly.pdbx_seq_one_letter_code
_entity_poly.pdbx_strand_id
1 'polypeptide(L)'
;MWGFLTTNPQIEETMQKERQHKFEKLIKNAKSSIKTSRPQSHRVINNSKKKQIKDERDMQIFQENQILLKKMVFIDSKPSGINTFRTTSAKLKGRSNSRTQQQIKIFQENQRLLRKLQSTNSHYSIAKLEEENRQRHYMMLNICKKSKRVMSKTDRQIGGNDLIAQILKRRKERMRENQEF
;
A
#
# COMPACT_ATOMS: atom_id res chain seq x y z
N MET A 1 -64.58 -11.35 -7.27
CA MET A 1 -64.36 -10.59 -6.02
C MET A 1 -65.33 -11.08 -4.95
N TRP A 2 -65.24 -12.35 -4.53
CA TRP A 2 -66.15 -12.98 -3.54
C TRP A 2 -65.48 -14.04 -2.65
N GLY A 3 -64.15 -14.21 -2.72
CA GLY A 3 -63.44 -15.26 -1.97
C GLY A 3 -62.94 -14.85 -0.57
N PHE A 4 -63.19 -13.61 -0.14
CA PHE A 4 -62.62 -13.07 1.11
C PHE A 4 -63.58 -13.16 2.31
N LEU A 5 -64.87 -13.48 2.07
CA LEU A 5 -65.91 -13.48 3.11
C LEU A 5 -66.29 -14.88 3.60
N THR A 6 -65.71 -15.95 3.05
CA THR A 6 -66.13 -17.34 3.35
C THR A 6 -65.01 -18.25 3.86
N THR A 7 -63.77 -17.75 3.97
CA THR A 7 -62.65 -18.58 4.41
C THR A 7 -62.50 -18.54 5.91
N ASN A 8 -62.70 -19.69 6.56
CA ASN A 8 -62.37 -19.90 7.97
C ASN A 8 -60.91 -19.44 8.21
N PRO A 9 -60.64 -18.57 9.22
CA PRO A 9 -59.31 -18.03 9.50
C PRO A 9 -58.23 -19.12 9.69
N GLN A 10 -58.62 -20.31 10.15
CA GLN A 10 -57.73 -21.46 10.25
C GLN A 10 -57.22 -21.96 8.88
N ILE A 11 -58.06 -21.85 7.84
CA ILE A 11 -57.70 -22.21 6.46
C ILE A 11 -56.70 -21.19 5.90
N GLU A 12 -56.87 -19.90 6.23
CA GLU A 12 -55.92 -18.88 5.79
C GLU A 12 -54.54 -19.06 6.44
N GLU A 13 -54.50 -19.37 7.74
CA GLU A 13 -53.26 -19.62 8.47
C GLU A 13 -52.51 -20.85 7.94
N THR A 14 -53.23 -21.94 7.64
CA THR A 14 -52.63 -23.14 7.04
C THR A 14 -52.09 -22.85 5.63
N MET A 15 -52.84 -22.11 4.81
CA MET A 15 -52.36 -21.67 3.48
C MET A 15 -51.15 -20.74 3.55
N GLN A 16 -51.04 -19.90 4.58
CA GLN A 16 -49.86 -19.06 4.79
C GLN A 16 -48.64 -19.89 5.21
N LYS A 17 -48.82 -20.85 6.13
CA LYS A 17 -47.76 -21.79 6.54
C LYS A 17 -47.24 -22.62 5.37
N GLU A 18 -48.14 -23.10 4.50
CA GLU A 18 -47.73 -23.83 3.29
C GLU A 18 -46.94 -22.97 2.31
N ARG A 19 -47.33 -21.70 2.12
CA ARG A 19 -46.61 -20.75 1.26
C ARG A 19 -45.21 -20.49 1.80
N GLN A 20 -45.09 -20.28 3.11
CA GLN A 20 -43.78 -20.09 3.77
C GLN A 20 -42.90 -21.33 3.63
N HIS A 21 -43.44 -22.52 3.88
CA HIS A 21 -42.68 -23.77 3.73
C HIS A 21 -42.21 -24.01 2.28
N LYS A 22 -43.04 -23.69 1.29
CA LYS A 22 -42.65 -23.73 -0.14
C LYS A 22 -41.54 -22.72 -0.44
N PHE A 23 -41.63 -21.51 0.08
CA PHE A 23 -40.63 -20.46 -0.10
C PHE A 23 -39.27 -20.83 0.53
N GLU A 24 -39.28 -21.39 1.73
CA GLU A 24 -38.07 -21.88 2.39
C GLU A 24 -37.38 -22.99 1.59
N LYS A 25 -38.14 -23.91 1.00
CA LYS A 25 -37.59 -24.95 0.11
C LYS A 25 -36.93 -24.34 -1.13
N LEU A 26 -37.50 -23.28 -1.70
CA LEU A 26 -36.92 -22.58 -2.84
C LEU A 26 -35.60 -21.87 -2.46
N ILE A 27 -35.55 -21.20 -1.31
CA ILE A 27 -34.33 -20.56 -0.80
C ILE A 27 -33.24 -21.61 -0.55
N LYS A 28 -33.57 -22.72 0.12
CA LYS A 28 -32.60 -23.79 0.44
C LYS A 28 -31.98 -24.39 -0.82
N ASN A 29 -32.74 -24.47 -1.91
CA ASN A 29 -32.30 -25.05 -3.17
C ASN A 29 -31.69 -24.02 -4.16
N ALA A 30 -31.70 -22.73 -3.81
CA ALA A 30 -31.15 -21.69 -4.66
C ALA A 30 -29.61 -21.79 -4.70
N LYS A 31 -29.05 -22.06 -5.87
CA LYS A 31 -27.60 -22.06 -6.09
C LYS A 31 -27.11 -20.63 -6.38
N SER A 32 -25.94 -20.27 -5.86
CA SER A 32 -25.30 -18.98 -6.17
C SER A 32 -24.95 -18.89 -7.66
N SER A 33 -25.34 -17.81 -8.33
CA SER A 33 -25.01 -17.55 -9.74
C SER A 33 -23.50 -17.27 -9.96
N ILE A 34 -22.77 -16.95 -8.88
CA ILE A 34 -21.34 -16.62 -8.93
C ILE A 34 -20.52 -17.89 -8.73
N LYS A 35 -19.61 -18.18 -9.67
CA LYS A 35 -18.60 -19.23 -9.50
C LYS A 35 -17.55 -18.76 -8.50
N THR A 36 -17.46 -19.42 -7.35
CA THR A 36 -16.46 -19.18 -6.29
C THR A 36 -15.21 -20.06 -6.43
N SER A 37 -15.08 -20.83 -7.50
CA SER A 37 -13.89 -21.64 -7.76
C SER A 37 -12.67 -20.74 -7.98
N ARG A 38 -11.52 -21.10 -7.39
CA ARG A 38 -10.25 -20.42 -7.60
C ARG A 38 -9.96 -20.30 -9.10
N PRO A 39 -9.55 -19.12 -9.61
CA PRO A 39 -9.18 -18.98 -11.02
C PRO A 39 -8.05 -19.96 -11.35
N GLN A 40 -8.09 -20.56 -12.54
CA GLN A 40 -7.03 -21.45 -13.00
C GLN A 40 -5.71 -20.69 -12.96
N SER A 41 -4.79 -21.13 -12.10
CA SER A 41 -3.44 -20.59 -12.07
C SER A 41 -2.79 -20.91 -13.40
N HIS A 42 -2.54 -19.90 -14.24
CA HIS A 42 -1.68 -20.08 -15.40
C HIS A 42 -0.37 -20.69 -14.91
N ARG A 43 0.01 -21.85 -15.46
CA ARG A 43 1.36 -22.40 -15.26
C ARG A 43 2.31 -21.29 -15.69
N VAL A 44 3.13 -20.80 -14.77
CA VAL A 44 4.23 -19.89 -15.09
C VAL A 44 5.05 -20.63 -16.13
N ILE A 45 4.96 -20.18 -17.39
CA ILE A 45 5.72 -20.76 -18.49
C ILE A 45 7.17 -20.47 -18.12
N ASN A 46 7.88 -21.52 -17.70
CA ASN A 46 9.31 -21.46 -17.45
C ASN A 46 9.96 -20.99 -18.75
N ASN A 47 10.34 -19.70 -18.78
CA ASN A 47 10.93 -19.09 -19.96
C ASN A 47 12.34 -19.66 -20.15
N SER A 48 12.44 -20.81 -20.80
CA SER A 48 13.70 -21.52 -21.07
C SER A 48 14.73 -20.62 -21.72
N LYS A 49 14.30 -19.70 -22.60
CA LYS A 49 15.15 -18.66 -23.21
C LYS A 49 15.79 -17.73 -22.18
N LYS A 50 15.03 -17.27 -21.17
CA LYS A 50 15.57 -16.41 -20.11
C LYS A 50 16.62 -17.16 -19.27
N LYS A 51 16.40 -18.46 -19.04
CA LYS A 51 17.37 -19.31 -18.35
C LYS A 51 18.65 -19.47 -19.19
N GLN A 52 18.53 -19.79 -20.48
CA GLN A 52 19.67 -19.92 -21.38
C GLN A 52 20.51 -18.63 -21.47
N ILE A 53 19.87 -17.46 -21.63
CA ILE A 53 20.57 -16.17 -21.66
C ILE A 53 21.32 -15.91 -20.35
N LYS A 54 20.72 -16.29 -19.21
CA LYS A 54 21.37 -16.15 -17.91
C LYS A 54 22.58 -17.09 -17.80
N ASP A 55 22.41 -18.35 -18.16
CA ASP A 55 23.46 -19.36 -18.09
C ASP A 55 24.65 -18.99 -19.01
N GLU A 56 24.37 -18.46 -20.21
CA GLU A 56 25.39 -17.96 -21.15
C GLU A 56 26.15 -16.75 -20.59
N ARG A 57 25.43 -15.80 -19.98
CA ARG A 57 26.05 -14.63 -19.33
C ARG A 57 26.92 -15.03 -18.14
N ASP A 58 26.44 -15.96 -17.31
CA ASP A 58 27.18 -16.46 -16.15
C ASP A 58 28.45 -17.21 -16.59
N MET A 59 28.37 -17.97 -17.69
CA MET A 59 29.54 -18.62 -18.31
C MET A 59 30.57 -17.62 -18.82
N GLN A 60 30.13 -16.56 -19.48
CA GLN A 60 31.02 -15.50 -19.98
C GLN A 60 31.76 -14.81 -18.83
N ILE A 61 31.04 -14.43 -17.77
CA ILE A 61 31.62 -13.82 -16.56
C ILE A 61 32.66 -14.76 -15.95
N PHE A 62 32.36 -16.05 -15.86
CA PHE A 62 33.30 -17.04 -15.33
C PHE A 62 34.59 -17.12 -16.15
N GLN A 63 34.50 -17.16 -17.48
CA GLN A 63 35.66 -17.18 -18.36
C GLN A 63 36.52 -15.91 -18.22
N GLU A 64 35.89 -14.73 -18.17
CA GLU A 64 36.59 -13.46 -17.98
C GLU A 64 37.31 -13.41 -16.63
N ASN A 65 36.68 -13.90 -15.55
CA ASN A 65 37.32 -14.00 -14.24
C ASN A 65 38.53 -14.94 -14.24
N GLN A 66 38.46 -16.07 -14.95
CA GLN A 66 39.61 -16.97 -15.10
C GLN A 66 40.77 -16.31 -15.85
N ILE A 67 40.47 -15.54 -16.91
CA ILE A 67 41.49 -14.78 -17.65
C ILE A 67 42.12 -13.70 -16.75
N LEU A 68 41.31 -12.99 -15.98
CA LEU A 68 41.78 -11.97 -15.04
C LEU A 68 42.71 -12.58 -13.99
N LEU A 69 42.31 -13.67 -13.36
CA LEU A 69 43.14 -14.37 -12.37
C LEU A 69 44.47 -14.83 -12.96
N LYS A 70 44.47 -15.41 -14.17
CA LYS A 70 45.71 -15.78 -14.87
C LYS A 70 46.62 -14.56 -15.10
N LYS A 71 46.05 -13.41 -15.48
CA LYS A 71 46.81 -12.16 -15.66
C LYS A 71 47.37 -11.65 -14.33
N MET A 72 46.59 -11.69 -13.25
CA MET A 72 47.05 -11.29 -11.91
C MET A 72 48.19 -12.18 -11.44
N VAL A 73 48.02 -13.50 -11.51
CA VAL A 73 49.09 -14.45 -11.17
C VAL A 73 50.33 -14.21 -12.02
N PHE A 74 50.18 -13.95 -13.32
CA PHE A 74 51.31 -13.64 -14.20
C PHE A 74 52.04 -12.34 -13.83
N ILE A 75 51.29 -11.32 -13.41
CA ILE A 75 51.86 -10.05 -12.92
C ILE A 75 52.60 -10.30 -11.60
N ASP A 76 51.99 -11.04 -10.67
CA ASP A 76 52.56 -11.35 -9.37
C ASP A 76 53.79 -12.27 -9.48
N SER A 77 53.76 -13.23 -10.42
CA SER A 77 54.86 -14.18 -10.65
C SER A 77 56.00 -13.59 -11.45
N LYS A 78 55.76 -12.51 -12.20
CA LYS A 78 56.83 -11.82 -12.94
C LYS A 78 57.54 -10.88 -11.97
N PRO A 79 58.79 -11.15 -11.56
CA PRO A 79 59.59 -10.14 -10.90
C PRO A 79 59.77 -9.01 -11.91
N SER A 80 59.06 -7.91 -11.71
CA SER A 80 59.34 -6.67 -12.43
C SER A 80 60.82 -6.34 -12.18
N GLY A 81 61.59 -6.01 -13.21
CA GLY A 81 63.03 -5.69 -13.12
C GLY A 81 63.39 -4.54 -12.17
N ILE A 82 62.38 -3.99 -11.49
CA ILE A 82 62.44 -3.06 -10.37
C ILE A 82 62.95 -3.74 -9.08
N ASN A 83 62.77 -5.06 -8.91
CA ASN A 83 63.15 -5.75 -7.66
C ASN A 83 64.67 -5.98 -7.49
N THR A 84 65.47 -5.86 -8.56
CA THR A 84 66.95 -5.91 -8.46
C THR A 84 67.57 -4.54 -8.22
N PHE A 85 66.81 -3.44 -8.35
CA PHE A 85 67.23 -2.15 -7.81
C PHE A 85 66.99 -2.16 -6.31
N ARG A 86 68.02 -2.66 -5.63
CA ARG A 86 68.31 -2.43 -4.22
C ARG A 86 67.69 -1.12 -3.74
N THR A 87 67.03 -1.25 -2.61
CA THR A 87 66.68 -0.28 -1.59
C THR A 87 67.86 0.61 -1.17
N THR A 88 68.41 1.40 -2.09
CA THR A 88 69.33 2.50 -1.79
C THR A 88 68.69 3.80 -2.25
N SER A 89 67.98 4.43 -1.31
CA SER A 89 68.01 5.88 -1.10
C SER A 89 67.80 6.80 -2.31
N ALA A 90 66.73 6.61 -3.09
CA ALA A 90 66.15 7.72 -3.85
C ALA A 90 64.79 8.06 -3.24
N LYS A 91 64.82 8.87 -2.18
CA LYS A 91 63.62 9.47 -1.60
C LYS A 91 62.80 10.09 -2.74
N LEU A 92 61.55 9.65 -2.92
CA LEU A 92 60.51 10.30 -3.73
C LEU A 92 60.17 11.68 -3.13
N LYS A 93 61.14 12.60 -3.06
CA LYS A 93 61.01 13.93 -2.44
C LYS A 93 60.04 14.85 -3.19
N GLY A 94 59.65 14.51 -4.42
CA GLY A 94 58.72 15.33 -5.22
C GLY A 94 57.23 15.06 -5.00
N ARG A 95 56.85 13.82 -4.66
CA ARG A 95 55.42 13.42 -4.65
C ARG A 95 54.76 13.52 -3.28
N SER A 96 55.54 13.44 -2.21
CA SER A 96 55.05 13.57 -0.82
C SER A 96 54.54 14.98 -0.54
N ASN A 97 55.30 16.01 -0.92
CA ASN A 97 54.96 17.39 -0.60
C ASN A 97 53.68 17.86 -1.30
N SER A 98 53.46 17.47 -2.56
CA SER A 98 52.23 17.80 -3.29
C SER A 98 51.00 17.15 -2.67
N ARG A 99 51.09 15.85 -2.29
CA ARG A 99 50.00 15.15 -1.60
C ARG A 99 49.69 15.77 -0.24
N THR A 100 50.72 16.08 0.55
CA THR A 100 50.55 16.72 1.85
C THR A 100 49.96 18.13 1.71
N GLN A 101 50.41 18.93 0.74
CA GLN A 101 49.82 20.24 0.44
C GLN A 101 48.35 20.13 0.02
N GLN A 102 48.00 19.12 -0.79
CA GLN A 102 46.63 18.90 -1.20
C GLN A 102 45.74 18.43 -0.04
N GLN A 103 46.26 17.60 0.87
CA GLN A 103 45.57 17.24 2.11
C GLN A 103 45.33 18.46 3.00
N ILE A 104 46.32 19.36 3.14
CA ILE A 104 46.17 20.61 3.89
C ILE A 104 45.10 21.51 3.25
N LYS A 105 45.10 21.64 1.92
CA LYS A 105 44.06 22.41 1.18
C LYS A 105 42.66 21.86 1.43
N ILE A 106 42.49 20.54 1.31
CA ILE A 106 41.21 19.86 1.57
C ILE A 106 40.77 20.11 3.02
N PHE A 107 41.69 20.00 3.98
CA PHE A 107 41.39 20.21 5.39
C PHE A 107 40.94 21.66 5.67
N GLN A 108 41.63 22.65 5.10
CA GLN A 108 41.25 24.06 5.22
C GLN A 108 39.87 24.34 4.61
N GLU A 109 39.58 23.76 3.44
CA GLU A 109 38.28 23.90 2.79
C GLU A 109 37.16 23.27 3.61
N ASN A 110 37.38 22.07 4.15
CA ASN A 110 36.42 21.40 5.03
C ASN A 110 36.13 22.22 6.29
N GLN A 111 37.16 22.80 6.91
CA GLN A 111 36.96 23.69 8.06
C GLN A 111 36.18 24.97 7.69
N ARG A 112 36.41 25.53 6.50
CA ARG A 112 35.66 26.68 6.01
C ARG A 112 34.18 26.34 5.79
N LEU A 113 33.91 25.19 5.16
CA LEU A 113 32.55 24.69 4.94
C LEU A 113 31.85 24.40 6.26
N LEU A 114 32.53 23.76 7.21
CA LEU A 114 31.97 23.49 8.53
C LEU A 114 31.58 24.78 9.25
N ARG A 115 32.47 25.77 9.28
CA ARG A 115 32.17 27.09 9.87
C ARG A 115 30.98 27.74 9.19
N LYS A 116 30.91 27.67 7.85
CA LYS A 116 29.77 28.19 7.09
C LYS A 116 28.47 27.48 7.46
N LEU A 117 28.47 26.15 7.54
CA LEU A 117 27.28 25.37 7.91
C LEU A 117 26.83 25.69 9.34
N GLN A 118 27.77 25.80 10.27
CA GLN A 118 27.48 26.15 11.67
C GLN A 118 26.98 27.59 11.83
N SER A 119 27.51 28.53 11.05
CA SER A 119 27.08 29.93 11.09
C SER A 119 25.79 30.18 10.30
N THR A 120 25.39 29.26 9.42
CA THR A 120 24.18 29.40 8.63
C THR A 120 22.99 29.02 9.50
N ASN A 121 22.18 30.01 9.86
CA ASN A 121 20.94 29.76 10.56
C ASN A 121 19.93 29.11 9.60
N SER A 122 19.21 28.10 10.07
CA SER A 122 18.09 27.53 9.32
C SER A 122 17.02 28.60 9.11
N HIS A 123 16.63 28.83 7.85
CA HIS A 123 15.51 29.72 7.51
C HIS A 123 14.17 29.20 8.08
N TYR A 124 14.09 27.90 8.33
CA TYR A 124 12.91 27.27 8.91
C TYR A 124 13.10 27.03 10.39
N SER A 125 12.18 27.57 11.20
CA SER A 125 12.07 27.23 12.61
C SER A 125 11.32 25.91 12.75
N ILE A 126 11.98 24.90 13.31
CA ILE A 126 11.38 23.59 13.59
C ILE A 126 10.13 23.76 14.47
N ALA A 127 10.22 24.60 15.50
CA ALA A 127 9.11 24.89 16.39
C ALA A 127 7.89 25.48 15.65
N LYS A 128 8.12 26.38 14.69
CA LYS A 128 7.05 26.93 13.84
C LYS A 128 6.43 25.85 12.95
N LEU A 129 7.26 25.01 12.35
CA LEU A 129 6.79 23.95 11.47
C LEU A 129 5.97 22.89 12.22
N GLU A 130 6.37 22.55 13.44
CA GLU A 130 5.62 21.64 14.30
C GLU A 130 4.27 22.23 14.71
N GLU A 131 4.23 23.52 15.04
CA GLU A 131 2.98 24.21 15.38
C GLU A 131 2.03 24.30 14.19
N GLU A 132 2.54 24.66 13.01
CA GLU A 132 1.75 24.62 11.77
C GLU A 132 1.22 23.21 11.47
N ASN A 133 2.02 22.18 11.72
CA ASN A 133 1.61 20.79 11.54
C ASN A 133 0.50 20.38 12.52
N ARG A 134 0.61 20.80 13.80
CA ARG A 134 -0.46 20.60 14.80
C ARG A 134 -1.75 21.29 14.37
N GLN A 135 -1.68 22.52 13.89
CA GLN A 135 -2.83 23.28 13.41
C GLN A 135 -3.48 22.65 12.18
N ARG A 136 -2.68 22.20 11.20
CA ARG A 136 -3.17 21.46 10.03
C ARG A 136 -3.87 20.17 10.43
N HIS A 137 -3.29 19.41 11.37
CA HIS A 137 -3.88 18.19 11.87
C HIS A 137 -5.22 18.45 12.57
N TYR A 138 -5.29 19.50 13.40
CA TYR A 138 -6.53 19.93 14.05
C TYR A 138 -7.61 20.31 13.03
N MET A 139 -7.27 21.11 12.01
CA MET A 139 -8.20 21.47 10.93
C MET A 139 -8.69 20.25 10.16
N MET A 140 -7.78 19.33 9.81
CA MET A 140 -8.13 18.07 9.14
C MET A 140 -9.15 17.26 9.93
N LEU A 141 -8.90 17.04 11.23
CA LEU A 141 -9.83 16.32 12.11
C LEU A 141 -11.20 17.01 12.18
N ASN A 142 -11.23 18.34 12.23
CA ASN A 142 -12.47 19.10 12.26
C ASN A 142 -13.24 19.04 10.94
N ILE A 143 -12.55 19.10 9.81
CA ILE A 143 -13.14 18.92 8.48
C ILE A 143 -13.73 17.51 8.36
N CYS A 144 -12.99 16.47 8.76
CA CYS A 144 -13.49 15.10 8.78
C CYS A 144 -14.72 14.93 9.67
N LYS A 145 -14.72 15.52 10.88
CA LYS A 145 -15.88 15.49 11.79
C LYS A 145 -17.09 16.21 11.19
N LYS A 146 -16.90 17.37 10.55
CA LYS A 146 -17.98 18.11 9.88
C LYS A 146 -18.53 17.35 8.67
N SER A 147 -17.67 16.77 7.84
CA SER A 147 -18.06 15.96 6.68
C SER A 147 -18.93 14.75 7.09
N LYS A 148 -18.52 14.01 8.12
CA LYS A 148 -19.32 12.89 8.67
C LYS A 148 -20.70 13.34 9.19
N ARG A 149 -20.80 14.53 9.78
CA ARG A 149 -22.08 15.08 10.25
C ARG A 149 -23.01 15.45 9.08
N VAL A 150 -22.49 15.99 7.98
CA VAL A 150 -23.30 16.31 6.79
C VAL A 150 -23.90 15.04 6.18
N MET A 151 -23.08 13.98 6.03
CA MET A 151 -23.56 12.69 5.52
C MET A 151 -24.64 12.05 6.40
N SER A 152 -24.53 12.16 7.73
CA SER A 152 -25.56 11.67 8.65
C SER A 152 -26.88 12.44 8.61
N LYS A 153 -26.86 13.71 8.15
CA LYS A 153 -28.07 14.54 8.01
C LYS A 153 -28.80 14.25 6.71
N THR A 154 -28.06 14.01 5.62
CA THR A 154 -28.66 13.59 4.33
C THR A 154 -29.31 12.22 4.43
N ASP A 155 -28.73 11.29 5.21
CA ASP A 155 -29.36 9.98 5.48
C ASP A 155 -30.64 10.10 6.32
N ARG A 156 -30.72 11.07 7.25
CA ARG A 156 -31.92 11.28 8.08
C ARG A 156 -33.07 11.98 7.33
N GLN A 157 -32.79 12.76 6.29
CA GLN A 157 -33.84 13.45 5.52
C GLN A 157 -34.59 12.52 4.56
N ILE A 158 -34.02 11.38 4.16
CA ILE A 158 -34.66 10.43 3.24
C ILE A 158 -35.89 9.76 3.88
N GLY A 159 -35.98 9.69 5.22
CA GLY A 159 -37.12 9.09 5.93
C GLY A 159 -38.21 10.04 6.42
N GLY A 160 -38.08 11.36 6.19
CA GLY A 160 -38.96 12.37 6.82
C GLY A 160 -40.31 12.59 6.12
N ASN A 161 -40.40 12.30 4.83
CA ASN A 161 -41.59 12.53 3.99
C ASN A 161 -42.16 11.22 3.42
N ASP A 162 -42.01 10.11 4.14
CA ASP A 162 -42.50 8.83 3.66
C ASP A 162 -44.01 8.74 3.91
N LEU A 163 -44.79 9.28 2.96
CA LEU A 163 -46.26 9.30 2.97
C LEU A 163 -46.84 7.91 3.25
N ILE A 164 -46.14 6.87 2.80
CA ILE A 164 -46.45 5.46 3.03
C ILE A 164 -46.42 5.11 4.52
N ALA A 165 -45.41 5.58 5.27
CA ALA A 165 -45.31 5.35 6.71
C ALA A 165 -46.45 6.05 7.49
N GLN A 166 -46.85 7.25 7.07
CA GLN A 166 -47.99 7.96 7.68
C GLN A 166 -49.32 7.26 7.39
N ILE A 167 -49.52 6.76 6.17
CA ILE A 167 -50.73 5.99 5.79
C ILE A 167 -50.82 4.69 6.59
N LEU A 168 -49.69 3.98 6.75
CA LEU A 168 -49.64 2.75 7.54
C LEU A 168 -49.92 3.01 9.03
N LYS A 169 -49.42 4.12 9.59
CA LYS A 169 -49.71 4.51 10.97
C LYS A 169 -51.20 4.80 11.19
N ARG A 170 -51.82 5.60 10.31
CA ARG A 170 -53.28 5.89 10.35
C ARG A 170 -54.13 4.64 10.18
N ARG A 171 -53.69 3.69 9.35
CA ARG A 171 -54.39 2.40 9.18
C ARG A 171 -54.30 1.57 10.46
N LYS A 172 -53.15 1.55 11.13
CA LYS A 172 -52.95 0.84 12.40
C LYS A 172 -53.74 1.45 13.57
N GLU A 173 -53.97 2.76 13.55
CA GLU A 173 -54.82 3.46 14.54
C GLU A 173 -56.30 3.11 14.34
N ARG A 174 -56.82 3.18 13.11
CA ARG A 174 -58.21 2.75 12.80
C ARG A 174 -58.51 1.29 13.16
N MET A 175 -57.53 0.40 12.97
CA MET A 175 -57.69 -1.01 13.34
C MET A 175 -57.73 -1.21 14.86
N ARG A 176 -57.12 -0.31 15.65
CA ARG A 176 -57.18 -0.36 17.11
C ARG A 176 -58.49 0.22 17.63
N GLU A 177 -58.96 1.33 17.05
CA GLU A 177 -60.27 1.91 17.39
C GLU A 177 -61.43 0.93 17.12
N ASN A 178 -61.34 0.15 16.04
CA ASN A 178 -62.34 -0.89 15.73
C ASN A 178 -62.22 -2.17 16.59
N GLN A 179 -61.21 -2.30 17.45
CA GLN A 179 -61.07 -3.42 18.40
C GLN A 179 -61.56 -3.07 19.81
N GLU A 180 -61.83 -1.79 20.09
CA GLU A 180 -62.30 -1.30 21.39
C GLU A 180 -63.83 -1.06 21.46
N PHE A 181 -64.57 -1.47 20.42
CA PHE A 181 -66.05 -1.47 20.37
C PHE A 181 -66.61 -2.88 20.20
#